data_AF-A0A6S6FXZ9-F1
#
_entry.id   AF-A0A6S6FXZ9-F1
#
_cell.length_a   1.000
_cell.length_b   1.000
_cell.length_c   1.000
_cell.angle_alpha   90.00
_cell.angle_beta   90.00
_cell.angle_gamma   90.00
#
_symmetry.space_group_name_H-M   'P 1'
#
loop_
_entity.id
_entity.type
_entity.pdbx_description
1 polymer ?
#
loop_
_entity_poly.entity_id
_entity_poly.type
_entity_poly.pdbx_seq_one_letter_code
_entity_poly.pdbx_strand_id
1 'polypeptide(L)'
;MPDARASLLAWLERRGGTVDDYVFPSRIDHRGHLSTRQYARRVDEWRAAVGLMRSEYGTHSLRQTKTSIIYRATGNLRSVQILLGHSKIENTVRYLGIDVEDALALAENTEI
;
A
#
# COMPACT_ATOMS: atom_id res chain seq x y z
N MET A 1 -19.65 0.39 -0.09
CA MET A 1 -18.59 -0.59 -0.34
C MET A 1 -18.21 -1.21 1.00
N PRO A 2 -18.18 -2.55 1.13
CA PRO A 2 -17.64 -3.17 2.34
C PRO A 2 -16.19 -2.72 2.56
N ASP A 3 -15.80 -2.53 3.81
CA ASP A 3 -14.41 -2.20 4.12
C ASP A 3 -13.48 -3.40 3.80
N ALA A 4 -12.17 -3.18 3.92
CA ALA A 4 -11.17 -4.20 3.62
C ALA A 4 -11.34 -5.45 4.51
N ARG A 5 -11.78 -5.28 5.77
CA ARG A 5 -11.95 -6.39 6.72
C ARG A 5 -13.14 -7.25 6.31
N ALA A 6 -14.29 -6.64 6.04
CA ALA A 6 -15.49 -7.33 5.58
C ALA A 6 -15.26 -8.06 4.25
N SER A 7 -14.55 -7.42 3.31
CA SER A 7 -14.19 -8.03 2.03
C SER A 7 -13.26 -9.23 2.19
N LEU A 8 -12.28 -9.14 3.12
CA LEU A 8 -11.36 -10.24 3.40
C LEU A 8 -12.07 -11.42 4.08
N LEU A 9 -13.01 -11.16 4.99
CA LEU A 9 -13.81 -12.22 5.64
C LEU A 9 -14.65 -12.97 4.61
N ALA A 10 -15.40 -12.26 3.76
CA ALA A 10 -16.18 -12.88 2.70
C ALA A 10 -15.31 -13.68 1.72
N TRP A 11 -14.10 -13.21 1.43
CA TRP A 11 -13.13 -13.95 0.64
C TRP A 11 -12.68 -15.24 1.32
N LEU A 12 -12.30 -15.19 2.60
CA LEU A 12 -11.83 -16.35 3.36
C LEU A 12 -12.93 -17.41 3.49
N GLU A 13 -14.18 -17.00 3.73
CA GLU A 13 -15.35 -17.89 3.74
C GLU A 13 -15.52 -18.59 2.39
N ARG A 14 -15.45 -17.85 1.28
CA ARG A 14 -15.57 -18.41 -0.07
C ARG A 14 -14.39 -19.31 -0.45
N ARG A 15 -13.19 -18.95 0.00
CA ARG A 15 -11.92 -19.63 -0.30
C ARG A 15 -11.84 -20.95 0.45
N GLY A 16 -12.37 -21.03 1.68
CA GLY A 16 -12.33 -22.21 2.54
C GLY A 16 -10.91 -22.55 3.04
N GLY A 17 -10.73 -23.75 3.61
CA GLY A 17 -9.43 -24.22 4.12
C GLY A 17 -9.12 -23.80 5.55
N THR A 18 -7.85 -23.87 5.94
CA THR A 18 -7.40 -23.61 7.31
C THR A 18 -6.50 -22.36 7.40
N VAL A 19 -6.16 -21.99 8.63
CA VAL A 19 -5.24 -20.88 8.92
C VAL A 19 -3.81 -21.12 8.43
N ASP A 20 -3.45 -22.38 8.16
CA ASP A 20 -2.13 -22.75 7.65
C ASP A 20 -2.01 -22.54 6.14
N ASP A 21 -3.14 -22.37 5.46
CA ASP A 21 -3.12 -22.16 4.02
C ASP A 21 -2.89 -20.69 3.63
N TYR A 22 -2.34 -20.47 2.44
CA TYR A 22 -2.15 -19.13 1.91
C TYR A 22 -3.48 -18.38 1.70
N VAL A 23 -3.60 -17.19 2.30
CA VAL A 23 -4.78 -16.30 2.12
C VAL A 23 -5.12 -16.07 0.64
N PHE A 24 -4.10 -15.92 -0.20
CA PHE A 24 -4.24 -15.82 -1.66
C PHE A 24 -3.47 -16.97 -2.34
N PRO A 25 -4.13 -18.10 -2.65
CA PRO A 25 -3.47 -19.22 -3.29
C PRO A 25 -3.18 -18.95 -4.78
N SER A 26 -2.20 -19.67 -5.33
CA SER A 26 -1.93 -19.64 -6.77
C SER A 26 -3.08 -20.25 -7.57
N ARG A 27 -3.18 -19.86 -8.85
CA ARG A 27 -4.13 -20.43 -9.82
C ARG A 27 -3.63 -21.73 -10.45
N ILE A 28 -2.33 -22.00 -10.37
CA ILE A 28 -1.69 -23.15 -11.03
C ILE A 28 -1.43 -24.26 -10.01
N ASP A 29 -0.81 -23.91 -8.88
CA ASP A 29 -0.57 -24.81 -7.76
C ASP A 29 -1.33 -24.31 -6.53
N HIS A 30 -2.43 -24.95 -6.20
CA HIS A 30 -3.27 -24.53 -5.06
C HIS A 30 -2.60 -24.71 -3.69
N ARG A 31 -1.46 -25.40 -3.62
CA ARG A 31 -0.62 -25.48 -2.40
C ARG A 31 0.36 -24.31 -2.30
N GLY A 32 0.58 -23.58 -3.38
CA GLY A 32 1.46 -22.41 -3.44
C GLY A 32 0.72 -21.07 -3.28
N HIS A 33 1.49 -20.01 -3.04
CA HIS A 33 0.95 -18.65 -2.93
C HIS A 33 0.84 -17.94 -4.28
N LEU A 34 0.01 -16.89 -4.33
CA LEU A 34 -0.06 -15.97 -5.45
C LEU A 34 1.34 -15.44 -5.78
N SER A 35 1.77 -15.62 -7.04
CA SER A 35 3.07 -15.13 -7.48
C SER A 35 3.06 -13.61 -7.69
N THR A 36 4.22 -12.98 -7.54
CA THR A 36 4.39 -11.53 -7.75
C THR A 36 3.93 -11.07 -9.12
N ARG A 37 4.15 -11.89 -10.17
CA ARG A 37 3.67 -11.60 -11.54
C ARG A 37 2.15 -11.60 -11.62
N GLN A 38 1.50 -12.56 -10.97
CA GLN A 38 0.04 -12.66 -10.96
C GLN A 38 -0.61 -11.56 -10.11
N TYR A 39 0.05 -11.14 -9.03
CA TYR A 39 -0.34 -9.96 -8.27
C TYR A 39 -0.25 -8.69 -9.14
N ALA A 40 0.90 -8.44 -9.78
CA ALA A 40 1.09 -7.28 -10.65
C ALA A 40 0.06 -7.24 -11.78
N ARG A 41 -0.22 -8.38 -12.41
CA ARG A 41 -1.23 -8.47 -13.48
C ARG A 41 -2.63 -8.09 -13.00
N ARG A 42 -3.08 -8.58 -11.84
CA ARG A 42 -4.39 -8.21 -11.27
C ARG A 42 -4.49 -6.72 -10.98
N VAL A 43 -3.43 -6.16 -10.40
CA VAL A 43 -3.36 -4.72 -10.11
C VAL A 43 -3.43 -3.89 -11.40
N ASP A 44 -2.75 -4.32 -12.46
CA ASP A 44 -2.82 -3.68 -13.78
C ASP A 44 -4.22 -3.76 -14.39
N GLU A 45 -4.87 -4.92 -14.32
CA GLU A 45 -6.26 -5.11 -14.78
C GLU A 45 -7.23 -4.18 -14.04
N TRP A 46 -7.13 -4.09 -12.72
CA TRP A 46 -7.99 -3.19 -11.92
C TRP A 46 -7.76 -1.72 -12.24
N ARG A 47 -6.50 -1.32 -12.48
CA ARG A 47 -6.16 0.05 -12.86
C ARG A 47 -6.72 0.43 -14.22
N ALA A 48 -6.56 -0.45 -15.20
CA ALA A 48 -7.13 -0.26 -16.52
C ALA A 48 -8.65 -0.14 -16.46
N ALA A 49 -9.31 -0.96 -15.63
CA ALA A 49 -10.76 -0.92 -15.44
C ALA A 49 -11.27 0.41 -14.85
N VAL A 50 -10.44 1.13 -14.07
CA VAL A 50 -10.78 2.45 -13.53
C VAL A 50 -10.16 3.61 -14.32
N GLY A 51 -9.56 3.34 -15.50
CA GLY A 51 -9.01 4.36 -16.39
C GLY A 51 -7.65 4.95 -15.99
N LEU A 52 -6.91 4.32 -15.08
CA LEU A 52 -5.59 4.78 -14.67
C LEU A 52 -4.50 4.31 -15.65
N MET A 53 -3.60 5.21 -16.05
CA MET A 53 -2.53 4.91 -17.01
C MET A 53 -1.45 4.01 -16.41
N ARG A 54 -1.04 2.96 -17.14
CA ARG A 54 -0.05 1.99 -16.68
C ARG A 54 1.35 2.57 -16.45
N SER A 55 1.70 3.65 -17.15
CA SER A 55 2.98 4.37 -17.01
C SER A 55 3.10 5.12 -15.68
N GLU A 56 1.97 5.49 -15.07
CA GLU A 56 1.93 6.34 -13.88
C GLU A 56 1.74 5.53 -12.59
N TYR A 57 1.16 4.33 -12.70
CA TYR A 57 0.79 3.52 -11.55
C TYR A 57 1.40 2.11 -11.67
N GLY A 58 2.30 1.77 -10.74
CA GLY A 58 2.95 0.46 -10.56
C GLY A 58 2.62 -0.17 -9.20
N THR A 59 2.97 -1.44 -8.94
CA THR A 59 2.59 -2.14 -7.68
C THR A 59 2.98 -1.38 -6.39
N HIS A 60 3.96 -0.48 -6.50
CA HIS A 60 4.42 0.40 -5.43
C HIS A 60 3.58 1.68 -5.24
N SER A 61 2.84 2.13 -6.25
CA SER A 61 2.11 3.40 -6.21
C SER A 61 1.03 3.41 -5.14
N LEU A 62 0.32 2.30 -4.93
CA LEU A 62 -0.69 2.21 -3.86
C LEU A 62 -0.07 2.35 -2.46
N ARG A 63 1.09 1.74 -2.26
CA ARG A 63 1.85 1.84 -1.01
C ARG A 63 2.27 3.29 -0.78
N GLN A 64 2.81 3.93 -1.80
CA GLN A 64 3.27 5.33 -1.75
C GLN A 64 2.13 6.33 -1.54
N THR A 65 0.99 6.14 -2.23
CA THR A 65 -0.19 7.01 -2.07
C THR A 65 -0.73 6.96 -0.66
N LYS A 66 -0.91 5.76 -0.08
CA LYS A 66 -1.42 5.65 1.29
C LYS A 66 -0.51 6.35 2.29
N THR A 67 0.80 6.15 2.19
CA THR A 67 1.75 6.74 3.14
C THR A 67 1.94 8.23 2.97
N SER A 68 1.90 8.74 1.74
CA SER A 68 1.93 10.19 1.50
C SER A 68 0.68 10.89 2.02
N ILE A 69 -0.51 10.30 1.87
CA ILE A 69 -1.74 10.84 2.48
C ILE A 69 -1.63 10.90 4.00
N ILE A 70 -1.16 9.82 4.64
CA ILE A 70 -0.98 9.79 6.11
C ILE A 70 0.03 10.85 6.56
N TYR A 71 1.15 10.99 5.84
CA TYR A 71 2.15 12.01 6.16
C TYR A 71 1.55 13.42 6.05
N ARG A 72 0.90 13.76 4.93
CA ARG A 72 0.27 15.09 4.74
C ARG A 72 -0.78 15.40 5.81
N ALA A 73 -1.53 14.39 6.27
CA ALA A 73 -2.56 14.58 7.27
C ALA A 73 -2.02 14.72 8.71
N THR A 74 -0.81 14.23 9.00
CA THR A 74 -0.33 14.09 10.39
C THR A 74 1.03 14.72 10.67
N GLY A 75 1.83 15.01 9.65
CA GLY A 75 3.24 15.39 9.79
C GLY A 75 4.14 14.31 10.41
N ASN A 76 3.59 13.15 10.81
CA ASN A 76 4.31 12.20 11.65
C ASN A 76 5.12 11.20 10.82
N LEU A 77 6.37 11.59 10.53
CA LEU A 77 7.30 10.79 9.76
C LEU A 77 7.62 9.43 10.42
N ARG A 78 7.67 9.38 11.75
CA ARG A 78 7.98 8.15 12.49
C ARG A 78 6.86 7.11 12.37
N SER A 79 5.60 7.53 12.44
CA SER A 79 4.47 6.64 12.21
C SER A 79 4.48 6.08 10.79
N VAL A 80 4.79 6.91 9.80
CA VAL A 80 4.88 6.45 8.40
C VAL A 80 6.05 5.47 8.21
N GLN A 81 7.20 5.69 8.83
CA GLN A 81 8.31 4.75 8.81
C GLN A 81 7.90 3.37 9.32
N ILE A 82 7.19 3.31 10.46
CA ILE A 82 6.70 2.06 11.06
C ILE A 82 5.73 1.37 10.10
N LEU A 83 4.79 2.11 9.50
CA LEU A 83 3.83 1.58 8.54
C LEU A 83 4.49 1.04 7.26
N LEU A 84 5.61 1.63 6.84
CA LEU A 84 6.42 1.13 5.74
C LEU A 84 7.34 -0.02 6.14
N GLY A 85 7.60 -0.24 7.43
CA GLY A 85 8.60 -1.21 7.88
C GLY A 85 10.03 -0.83 7.45
N HIS A 86 10.32 0.46 7.28
CA HIS A 86 11.66 0.92 6.95
C HIS A 86 12.56 0.92 8.19
N SER A 87 13.69 0.23 8.13
CA SER A 87 14.67 0.20 9.23
C SER A 87 15.29 1.57 9.50
N LYS A 88 15.46 2.38 8.46
CA LYS A 88 16.10 3.69 8.48
C LYS A 88 15.10 4.80 8.14
N ILE A 89 15.11 5.90 8.91
CA ILE A 89 14.20 7.03 8.69
C ILE A 89 14.49 7.71 7.35
N GLU A 90 15.75 7.72 6.93
CA GLU A 90 16.24 8.30 5.68
C GLU A 90 15.64 7.61 4.44
N ASN A 91 15.31 6.32 4.54
CA ASN A 91 14.60 5.61 3.48
C ASN A 91 13.17 6.13 3.35
N THR A 92 12.55 6.53 4.46
CA THR A 92 11.19 7.09 4.47
C THR A 92 11.18 8.51 3.93
N VAL A 93 12.16 9.33 4.29
CA VAL A 93 12.37 10.68 3.72
C VAL A 93 12.50 10.60 2.19
N ARG A 94 13.43 9.77 1.69
CA ARG A 94 13.60 9.57 0.24
C ARG A 94 12.36 9.00 -0.44
N TYR A 95 11.65 8.08 0.21
CA TYR A 95 10.46 7.45 -0.36
C TYR A 95 9.27 8.41 -0.49
N LEU A 96 9.12 9.33 0.47
CA LEU A 96 8.07 10.36 0.45
C LEU A 96 8.47 11.57 -0.38
N GLY A 97 9.76 11.73 -0.71
CA GLY A 97 10.27 12.89 -1.42
C GLY A 97 10.30 14.15 -0.56
N ILE A 98 10.50 13.99 0.75
CA ILE A 98 10.47 15.12 1.69
C ILE A 98 11.69 16.00 1.47
N ASP A 99 11.45 17.29 1.30
CA ASP A 99 12.46 18.33 1.10
C ASP A 99 12.39 19.44 2.16
N VAL A 100 13.11 20.54 1.92
CA VAL A 100 13.20 21.67 2.85
C VAL A 100 11.89 22.46 2.88
N GLU A 101 11.20 22.55 1.75
CA GLU A 101 9.91 23.20 1.57
C GLU A 101 8.83 22.53 2.44
N ASP A 102 8.83 21.21 2.54
CA ASP A 102 7.93 20.48 3.45
C ASP A 102 8.15 20.85 4.93
N ALA A 103 9.42 21.08 5.33
CA ALA A 103 9.74 21.51 6.70
C ALA A 103 9.29 22.95 6.97
N LEU A 104 9.43 23.84 5.98
CA LEU A 104 8.97 25.22 6.06
C LEU A 104 7.43 25.29 6.17
N ALA A 105 6.72 24.51 5.35
CA ALA A 105 5.26 24.44 5.40
C ALA A 105 4.75 23.92 6.75
N LEU A 106 5.44 22.96 7.38
CA LEU A 106 5.10 22.51 8.73
C LEU A 106 5.31 23.60 9.79
N ALA A 107 6.39 24.38 9.67
CA ALA A 107 6.69 25.48 10.58
C ALA A 107 5.69 26.63 10.46
N GLU A 108 5.31 27.02 9.24
CA GLU A 108 4.31 28.07 8.99
C GLU A 108 2.93 27.72 9.54
N ASN A 109 2.53 26.45 9.45
CA ASN A 109 1.23 25.99 9.94
C ASN A 109 1.20 25.71 11.46
N THR A 110 2.34 25.83 12.14
CA THR A 110 2.45 25.65 13.59
C THR A 110 2.66 27.02 14.25
N GLU A 111 1.57 27.76 14.47
CA GLU A 111 1.60 28.94 15.34
C GLU A 111 1.85 28.48 16.79
N ILE A 112 2.81 29.12 17.47
CA ILE A 112 3.03 29.03 18.92
C ILE A 112 2.46 30.29 19.57
#